data_AF-A0A2J6X8M4-F1
#
_entry.id   AF-A0A2J6X8M4-F1
#
_cell.length_a   1.000
_cell.length_b   1.000
_cell.length_c   1.000
_cell.angle_alpha   90.00
_cell.angle_beta   90.00
_cell.angle_gamma   90.00
#
_symmetry.space_group_name_H-M   'P 1'
#
loop_
_entity.id
_entity.type
_entity.pdbx_description
1 polymer ?
#
loop_
_entity_poly.entity_id
_entity_poly.type
_entity_poly.pdbx_seq_one_letter_code
_entity_poly.pdbx_strand_id
1 'polypeptide(L)'
;MHVPPEPIVVIAAHADDIEFAAAGTIAGWAAAGHPITYCIVTDGSAGSNEPGADLTALVQRRQKEQRAAAAVLGVHDVRFLGYRDGVLQPTLELRRELTRLIREVRPFRVLCQDPTLVFAGKSYINHPDHRAAGEAAIYAVFPSAETR
;
A
#
# COMPACT_ATOMS: atom_id res chain seq x y z
N MET A 1 -20.99 -14.49 16.58
CA MET A 1 -21.44 -13.08 16.60
C MET A 1 -21.10 -12.48 15.25
N HIS A 2 -22.03 -11.80 14.58
CA HIS A 2 -21.76 -11.14 13.30
C HIS A 2 -21.11 -9.79 13.60
N VAL A 3 -19.83 -9.62 13.23
CA VAL A 3 -19.15 -8.33 13.31
C VAL A 3 -19.64 -7.50 12.12
N PRO A 4 -20.11 -6.25 12.32
CA PRO A 4 -20.53 -5.42 11.19
C PRO A 4 -19.35 -5.13 10.26
N PRO A 5 -19.59 -4.96 8.94
CA PRO A 5 -18.54 -4.59 8.01
C PRO A 5 -17.84 -3.28 8.37
N GLU A 6 -16.58 -3.38 8.77
CA GLU A 6 -15.65 -2.26 9.01
C GLU A 6 -14.82 -1.98 7.75
N PRO A 7 -14.81 -0.76 7.18
CA PRO A 7 -13.94 -0.43 6.05
C PRO A 7 -12.46 -0.41 6.44
N ILE A 8 -11.61 -0.94 5.55
CA ILE A 8 -10.17 -1.08 5.79
C ILE A 8 -9.40 -0.48 4.62
N VAL A 9 -8.35 0.29 4.92
CA VAL A 9 -7.39 0.77 3.93
C VAL A 9 -6.06 0.08 4.16
N VAL A 10 -5.48 -0.47 3.10
CA VAL A 10 -4.15 -1.08 3.10
C VAL A 10 -3.23 -0.25 2.22
N ILE A 11 -2.21 0.36 2.80
CA ILE A 11 -1.24 1.20 2.08
C ILE A 11 0.08 0.45 2.01
N ALA A 12 0.60 0.27 0.81
CA ALA A 12 1.89 -0.37 0.57
C ALA A 12 2.72 0.45 -0.43
N ALA A 13 4.04 0.42 -0.26
CA ALA A 13 4.95 1.06 -1.19
C ALA A 13 4.80 0.48 -2.60
N HIS A 14 4.97 -0.83 -2.75
CA HIS A 14 5.01 -1.51 -4.05
C HIS A 14 3.83 -2.46 -4.24
N ALA A 15 3.54 -2.76 -5.51
CA ALA A 15 2.77 -3.96 -5.82
C ALA A 15 3.57 -5.20 -5.34
N ASP A 16 2.90 -6.23 -4.81
CA ASP A 16 3.43 -7.44 -4.13
C ASP A 16 3.64 -7.35 -2.60
N ASP A 17 3.87 -6.16 -2.05
CA ASP A 17 4.17 -5.98 -0.61
C ASP A 17 3.07 -6.57 0.29
N ILE A 18 1.81 -6.37 -0.11
CA ILE A 18 0.63 -6.83 0.63
C ILE A 18 0.56 -8.35 0.60
N GLU A 19 0.84 -8.95 -0.55
CA GLU A 19 0.79 -10.40 -0.73
C GLU A 19 1.88 -11.10 0.10
N PHE A 20 3.08 -10.55 0.17
CA PHE A 20 4.17 -11.10 0.99
C PHE A 20 3.90 -10.98 2.50
N ALA A 21 3.38 -9.85 2.94
CA ALA A 21 3.31 -9.53 4.37
C ALA A 21 1.98 -9.89 5.03
N ALA A 22 0.86 -9.80 4.29
CA ALA A 22 -0.47 -9.74 4.89
C ALA A 22 -1.58 -10.49 4.15
N ALA A 23 -1.29 -11.25 3.07
CA ALA A 23 -2.32 -11.94 2.27
C ALA A 23 -3.33 -12.73 3.11
N GLY A 24 -2.86 -13.52 4.08
CA GLY A 24 -3.73 -14.30 4.97
C GLY A 24 -4.67 -13.43 5.81
N THR A 25 -4.18 -12.30 6.32
CA THR A 25 -4.99 -11.32 7.06
C THR A 25 -6.04 -10.68 6.16
N ILE A 26 -5.66 -10.27 4.94
CA ILE A 26 -6.58 -9.69 3.97
C ILE A 26 -7.67 -10.69 3.60
N ALA A 27 -7.30 -11.93 3.26
CA ALA A 27 -8.26 -12.99 2.95
C ALA A 27 -9.26 -13.21 4.10
N GLY A 28 -8.78 -13.18 5.35
CA GLY A 28 -9.63 -13.27 6.54
C GLY A 28 -10.63 -12.12 6.65
N TRP A 29 -10.18 -10.87 6.42
CA TRP A 29 -11.06 -9.71 6.44
C TRP A 29 -12.09 -9.72 5.31
N ALA A 30 -11.66 -10.06 4.10
CA ALA A 30 -12.56 -10.15 2.94
C ALA A 30 -13.63 -11.25 3.16
N ALA A 31 -13.23 -12.43 3.66
CA ALA A 31 -14.15 -13.52 3.97
C ALA A 31 -15.16 -13.16 5.08
N ALA A 32 -14.77 -12.26 6.00
CA ALA A 32 -15.66 -11.71 7.02
C ALA A 32 -16.57 -10.58 6.50
N GLY A 33 -16.45 -10.18 5.23
CA GLY A 33 -17.28 -9.17 4.59
C GLY A 33 -16.82 -7.73 4.79
N HIS A 34 -15.59 -7.50 5.24
CA HIS A 34 -15.03 -6.16 5.36
C HIS A 34 -14.73 -5.57 3.96
N PRO A 35 -15.18 -4.35 3.63
CA PRO A 35 -14.74 -3.68 2.41
C PRO A 35 -13.29 -3.21 2.58
N ILE A 36 -12.44 -3.57 1.62
CA ILE A 36 -11.00 -3.30 1.65
C ILE A 36 -10.61 -2.47 0.44
N THR A 37 -9.84 -1.41 0.66
CA THR A 37 -9.21 -0.60 -0.38
C THR A 37 -7.70 -0.76 -0.29
N TYR A 38 -7.06 -1.18 -1.38
CA TYR A 38 -5.61 -1.13 -1.54
C TYR A 38 -5.18 0.22 -2.10
N CYS A 39 -4.08 0.74 -1.57
CA CYS A 39 -3.37 1.90 -2.07
C CYS A 39 -1.90 1.53 -2.27
N ILE A 40 -1.51 1.43 -3.54
CA ILE A 40 -0.12 1.18 -3.94
C ILE A 40 0.51 2.53 -4.27
N VAL A 41 1.54 2.90 -3.52
CA VAL A 41 2.12 4.24 -3.58
C VAL A 41 2.97 4.41 -4.83
N THR A 42 3.83 3.45 -5.15
CA THR A 42 4.78 3.55 -6.26
C THR A 42 4.31 2.79 -7.50
N ASP A 43 4.94 3.09 -8.63
CA ASP A 43 4.62 2.53 -9.94
C ASP A 43 5.26 1.16 -10.19
N GLY A 44 6.22 0.74 -9.37
CA GLY A 44 6.96 -0.52 -9.51
C GLY A 44 7.97 -0.51 -10.68
N SER A 45 8.33 0.67 -11.21
CA SER A 45 9.20 0.83 -12.37
C SER A 45 10.65 0.39 -12.15
N ALA A 46 11.12 0.25 -10.91
CA ALA A 46 12.46 -0.22 -10.58
C ALA A 46 12.54 -1.74 -10.35
N GLY A 47 11.42 -2.46 -10.49
CA GLY A 47 11.32 -3.91 -10.29
C GLY A 47 11.95 -4.78 -11.36
N SER A 48 12.80 -4.25 -12.25
CA SER A 48 13.53 -5.03 -13.26
C SER A 48 15.00 -4.64 -13.31
N ASN A 49 15.87 -5.65 -13.37
CA ASN A 49 17.30 -5.49 -13.60
C ASN A 49 17.69 -5.60 -15.08
N GLU A 50 16.72 -5.82 -15.98
CA GLU A 50 16.99 -5.99 -17.41
C GLU A 50 17.36 -4.65 -18.07
N PRO A 51 18.56 -4.54 -18.66
CA PRO A 51 18.96 -3.32 -19.36
C PRO A 51 18.01 -3.02 -20.53
N GLY A 52 17.54 -1.77 -20.62
CA GLY A 52 16.66 -1.33 -21.71
C GLY A 52 15.21 -1.83 -21.59
N ALA A 53 14.80 -2.34 -20.43
CA ALA A 53 13.41 -2.71 -20.19
C ALA A 53 12.46 -1.53 -20.47
N ASP A 54 11.33 -1.83 -21.11
CA ASP A 54 10.25 -0.86 -21.27
C ASP A 54 9.55 -0.66 -19.91
N LEU A 55 9.96 0.41 -19.22
CA LEU A 55 9.44 0.74 -17.89
C LEU A 55 7.94 1.04 -17.91
N THR A 56 7.42 1.59 -19.00
CA THR A 56 5.98 1.87 -19.10
C THR A 56 5.20 0.56 -19.21
N ALA A 57 5.65 -0.36 -20.06
CA ALA A 57 5.06 -1.70 -20.13
C ALA A 57 5.18 -2.46 -18.80
N LEU A 58 6.30 -2.32 -18.09
CA LEU A 58 6.51 -2.91 -16.77
C LEU A 58 5.49 -2.39 -15.75
N VAL A 59 5.34 -1.07 -15.61
CA VAL A 59 4.36 -0.46 -14.70
C VAL A 59 2.95 -0.96 -15.01
N GLN A 60 2.54 -0.95 -16.29
CA GLN A 60 1.21 -1.42 -16.70
C GLN A 60 0.99 -2.90 -16.39
N ARG A 61 2.03 -3.73 -16.56
CA ARG A 61 1.99 -5.14 -16.20
C ARG A 61 1.81 -5.32 -14.69
N ARG A 62 2.62 -4.65 -13.86
CA ARG A 62 2.53 -4.75 -12.39
C ARG A 62 1.19 -4.28 -11.86
N GLN A 63 0.60 -3.23 -12.42
CA GLN A 63 -0.75 -2.81 -12.02
C GLN A 63 -1.83 -3.85 -12.38
N LYS A 64 -1.69 -4.59 -13.48
CA LYS A 64 -2.60 -5.68 -13.84
C LYS A 64 -2.41 -6.87 -12.90
N GLU A 65 -1.16 -7.24 -12.62
CA GLU A 65 -0.80 -8.30 -11.68
C GLU A 65 -1.37 -8.02 -10.29
N GLN A 66 -1.19 -6.81 -9.75
CA GLN A 66 -1.73 -6.44 -8.43
C GLN A 66 -3.26 -6.52 -8.38
N ARG A 67 -3.97 -6.05 -9.43
CA ARG A 67 -5.43 -6.16 -9.47
C ARG A 67 -5.89 -7.61 -9.51
N ALA A 68 -5.19 -8.46 -10.26
CA ALA A 68 -5.48 -9.88 -10.32
C ALA A 68 -5.23 -10.56 -8.97
N ALA A 69 -4.09 -10.28 -8.31
CA ALA A 69 -3.77 -10.80 -6.99
C ALA A 69 -4.79 -10.35 -5.92
N ALA A 70 -5.14 -9.06 -5.90
CA ALA A 70 -6.15 -8.52 -5.00
C ALA A 70 -7.52 -9.21 -5.19
N ALA A 71 -7.93 -9.45 -6.45
CA ALA A 71 -9.19 -10.12 -6.76
C ALA A 71 -9.25 -11.57 -6.23
N VAL A 72 -8.12 -12.29 -6.20
CA VAL A 72 -8.04 -13.63 -5.58
C VAL A 72 -8.37 -13.57 -4.09
N LEU A 73 -8.02 -12.47 -3.41
CA LEU A 73 -8.30 -12.25 -2.00
C LEU A 73 -9.66 -11.60 -1.72
N GLY A 74 -10.48 -11.36 -2.75
CA GLY A 74 -11.79 -10.69 -2.62
C GLY A 74 -11.71 -9.16 -2.53
N VAL A 75 -10.59 -8.55 -2.93
CA VAL A 75 -10.41 -7.09 -2.94
C VAL A 75 -10.57 -6.55 -4.35
N HIS A 76 -11.45 -5.56 -4.52
CA HIS A 76 -11.79 -4.99 -5.83
C HIS A 76 -11.48 -3.49 -5.97
N ASP A 77 -11.27 -2.76 -4.87
CA ASP A 77 -10.81 -1.37 -4.90
C ASP A 77 -9.28 -1.33 -4.75
N VAL A 78 -8.57 -1.18 -5.87
CA VAL A 78 -7.11 -1.07 -5.91
C VAL A 78 -6.72 0.23 -6.60
N ARG A 79 -6.07 1.10 -5.84
CA ARG A 79 -5.69 2.46 -6.26
C ARG A 79 -4.17 2.57 -6.34
N PHE A 80 -3.69 3.27 -7.37
CA PHE A 80 -2.28 3.50 -7.61
C PHE A 80 -2.02 5.00 -7.58
N LEU A 81 -1.06 5.46 -6.78
CA LEU A 81 -0.68 6.88 -6.73
C LEU A 81 0.36 7.24 -7.79
N GLY A 82 1.19 6.28 -8.20
CA GLY A 82 2.10 6.44 -9.35
C GLY A 82 3.39 7.19 -9.01
N TYR A 83 3.79 7.24 -7.75
CA TYR A 83 5.13 7.74 -7.38
C TYR A 83 6.21 6.84 -7.96
N ARG A 84 7.37 7.41 -8.28
CA ARG A 84 8.47 6.63 -8.85
C ARG A 84 9.06 5.67 -7.82
N ASP A 85 9.09 4.39 -8.18
CA ASP A 85 9.73 3.32 -7.43
C ASP A 85 11.25 3.54 -7.26
N GLY A 86 11.76 3.21 -6.07
CA GLY A 86 13.18 3.27 -5.71
C GLY A 86 13.64 4.59 -5.09
N VAL A 87 12.79 5.63 -5.13
CA VAL A 87 13.15 7.01 -4.75
C VAL A 87 12.06 7.72 -3.97
N LEU A 88 11.12 6.98 -3.37
CA LEU A 88 10.01 7.57 -2.64
C LEU A 88 10.51 8.37 -1.43
N GLN A 89 9.88 9.51 -1.17
CA GLN A 89 10.12 10.35 0.01
C GLN A 89 8.79 10.65 0.72
N PRO A 90 8.77 10.75 2.06
CA PRO A 90 7.56 11.05 2.83
C PRO A 90 7.20 12.53 2.76
N THR A 91 6.85 13.02 1.58
CA THR A 91 6.56 14.45 1.35
C THR A 91 5.18 14.84 1.90
N LEU A 92 4.97 16.14 2.14
CA LEU A 92 3.65 16.67 2.48
C LEU A 92 2.62 16.43 1.37
N GLU A 93 3.05 16.34 0.11
CA GLU A 93 2.19 16.00 -1.03
C GLU A 93 1.64 14.58 -0.90
N LEU A 94 2.52 13.59 -0.73
CA LEU A 94 2.12 12.20 -0.51
C LEU A 94 1.20 12.07 0.71
N ARG A 95 1.54 12.74 1.82
CA ARG A 95 0.68 12.77 3.00
C ARG A 95 -0.71 13.33 2.69
N ARG A 96 -0.85 14.38 1.87
CA ARG A 96 -2.15 14.96 1.47
C ARG A 96 -2.95 13.99 0.62
N GLU A 97 -2.32 13.27 -0.30
CA GLU A 97 -3.02 12.26 -1.11
C GLU A 97 -3.54 11.10 -0.26
N LEU A 98 -2.72 10.58 0.64
CA LEU A 98 -3.14 9.55 1.60
C LEU A 98 -4.22 10.07 2.55
N THR A 99 -4.13 11.33 2.98
CA THR A 99 -5.18 11.97 3.79
C THR A 99 -6.50 12.02 3.03
N ARG A 100 -6.47 12.38 1.74
CA ARG A 100 -7.66 12.42 0.88
C ARG A 100 -8.27 11.02 0.76
N LEU A 101 -7.45 10.00 0.51
CA LEU A 101 -7.90 8.61 0.48
C LEU A 101 -8.58 8.19 1.79
N ILE A 102 -7.92 8.44 2.93
CA ILE A 102 -8.46 8.07 4.25
C ILE A 102 -9.79 8.80 4.51
N ARG A 103 -9.90 10.09 4.17
CA ARG A 103 -11.15 10.86 4.32
C ARG A 103 -12.26 10.38 3.38
N GLU A 104 -11.91 9.91 2.20
CA GLU A 104 -12.86 9.35 1.23
C GLU A 104 -13.41 8.01 1.71
N VAL A 105 -12.53 7.09 2.12
CA VAL A 105 -12.90 5.72 2.52
C VAL A 105 -13.48 5.68 3.94
N ARG A 106 -13.08 6.61 4.82
CA ARG A 106 -13.39 6.62 6.26
C ARG A 106 -13.12 5.26 6.92
N PRO A 107 -11.89 4.74 6.81
CA PRO A 107 -11.57 3.42 7.32
C PRO A 107 -11.66 3.35 8.84
N PHE A 108 -12.12 2.21 9.34
CA PHE A 108 -11.99 1.84 10.73
C PHE A 108 -10.56 1.39 11.07
N ARG A 109 -9.84 0.82 10.09
CA ARG A 109 -8.45 0.36 10.23
C ARG A 109 -7.60 0.78 9.04
N VAL A 110 -6.35 1.16 9.30
CA VAL A 110 -5.31 1.34 8.30
C VAL A 110 -4.20 0.33 8.56
N LEU A 111 -3.81 -0.43 7.54
CA LEU A 111 -2.64 -1.30 7.56
C LEU A 111 -1.55 -0.67 6.67
N CYS A 112 -0.32 -0.57 7.17
CA CYS A 112 0.82 -0.04 6.45
C CYS A 112 2.14 -0.63 6.93
N GLN A 113 3.22 -0.35 6.21
CA GLN A 113 4.59 -0.75 6.58
C GLN A 113 5.09 0.01 7.82
N ASP A 114 5.90 -0.64 8.66
CA ASP A 114 6.55 0.00 9.82
C ASP A 114 7.68 0.94 9.37
N PRO A 115 7.57 2.27 9.60
CA PRO A 115 8.59 3.22 9.16
C PRO A 115 9.90 3.15 9.95
N THR A 116 9.90 2.48 11.10
CA THR A 116 11.07 2.36 11.99
C THR A 116 11.98 1.20 11.64
N LEU A 117 11.49 0.24 10.85
CA LEU A 117 12.23 -0.96 10.49
C LEU A 117 13.31 -0.66 9.44
N VAL A 118 14.53 -0.40 9.88
CA VAL A 118 15.70 -0.25 8.99
C VAL A 118 16.40 -1.59 8.75
N PHE A 119 16.63 -2.35 9.82
CA PHE A 119 17.27 -3.67 9.76
C PHE A 119 16.28 -4.73 10.26
N ALA A 120 15.97 -5.73 9.44
CA ALA A 120 15.18 -6.88 9.88
C ALA A 120 16.12 -8.07 10.11
N GLY A 121 16.28 -8.45 11.37
CA GLY A 121 17.23 -9.47 11.76
C GLY A 121 18.68 -9.08 11.41
N LYS A 122 19.50 -10.08 11.05
CA LYS A 122 20.95 -9.90 10.85
C LYS A 122 21.37 -9.68 9.40
N SER A 123 20.47 -9.89 8.43
CA SER A 123 20.84 -10.03 7.02
C SER A 123 19.98 -9.22 6.05
N TYR A 124 18.95 -8.53 6.54
CA TYR A 124 18.05 -7.78 5.68
C TYR A 124 18.05 -6.29 6.05
N ILE A 125 18.28 -5.46 5.03
CA ILE A 125 18.13 -4.02 5.10
C ILE A 125 16.83 -3.68 4.40
N ASN A 126 15.93 -2.99 5.09
CA ASN A 126 14.63 -2.64 4.55
C ASN A 126 14.74 -1.57 3.47
N HIS A 127 13.82 -1.63 2.51
CA HIS A 127 13.76 -0.68 1.41
C HIS A 127 13.34 0.71 1.92
N PRO A 128 14.02 1.81 1.50
CA PRO A 128 13.63 3.17 1.90
C PRO A 128 12.18 3.52 1.57
N ASP A 129 11.67 3.07 0.42
CA ASP A 129 10.28 3.32 0.02
C ASP A 129 9.26 2.72 1.00
N HIS A 130 9.53 1.54 1.57
CA HIS A 130 8.65 0.94 2.59
C HIS A 130 8.50 1.87 3.79
N ARG A 131 9.63 2.45 4.21
CA ARG A 131 9.65 3.38 5.35
C ARG A 131 8.99 4.71 5.00
N ALA A 132 9.23 5.25 3.81
CA ALA A 132 8.62 6.49 3.35
C ALA A 132 7.09 6.37 3.23
N ALA A 133 6.60 5.25 2.66
CA ALA A 133 5.17 4.97 2.57
C ALA A 133 4.53 4.79 3.96
N GLY A 134 5.18 4.03 4.85
CA GLY A 134 4.74 3.83 6.23
C GLY A 134 4.65 5.15 7.02
N GLU A 135 5.68 5.99 6.92
CA GLU A 135 5.72 7.28 7.62
C GLU A 135 4.62 8.22 7.12
N ALA A 136 4.48 8.35 5.80
CA ALA A 136 3.44 9.18 5.20
C ALA A 136 2.03 8.66 5.55
N ALA A 137 1.83 7.33 5.62
CA ALA A 137 0.57 6.72 6.01
C ALA A 137 0.21 7.03 7.48
N ILE A 138 1.14 6.85 8.41
CA ILE A 138 0.92 7.15 9.84
C ILE A 138 0.61 8.63 10.03
N TYR A 139 1.34 9.53 9.36
CA TYR A 139 1.09 10.98 9.44
C TYR A 139 -0.20 11.42 8.73
N ALA A 140 -0.64 10.65 7.73
CA ALA A 140 -1.94 10.83 7.09
C ALA A 140 -3.09 10.42 8.02
N VAL A 141 -2.93 9.37 8.83
CA VAL A 141 -3.89 9.01 9.89
C VAL A 141 -3.91 10.10 10.96
N PHE A 142 -2.78 10.33 11.64
CA PHE A 142 -2.64 11.35 12.67
C PHE A 142 -1.37 12.19 12.43
N PRO A 143 -1.47 13.53 12.40
CA PRO A 143 -2.66 14.31 12.75
C PRO A 143 -3.60 14.60 11.56
N SER A 144 -3.29 14.20 10.32
CA SER A 144 -4.03 14.75 9.16
C SER A 144 -5.52 14.39 9.06
N ALA A 145 -5.86 13.09 9.01
CA ALA A 145 -7.22 12.67 8.68
C ALA A 145 -8.20 13.00 9.81
N GLU A 146 -7.73 12.96 11.05
CA GLU A 146 -8.52 13.27 12.26
C GLU A 146 -8.73 14.78 12.47
N THR A 147 -7.73 15.61 12.13
CA THR A 147 -7.84 17.06 12.31
C THR A 147 -8.57 17.67 11.12
N ARG A 148 -9.68 18.37 11.37
CA ARG A 148 -10.44 19.07 10.33
C ARG A 148 -9.70 20.29 9.83
#